data_AF-A0A9P3PYZ8-F1
#
_entry.id   AF-A0A9P3PYZ8-F1
#
_cell.length_a   1.000
_cell.length_b   1.000
_cell.length_c   1.000
_cell.angle_alpha   90.00
_cell.angle_beta   90.00
_cell.angle_gamma   90.00
#
_symmetry.space_group_name_H-M   'P 1'
#
loop_
_entity.id
_entity.type
_entity.pdbx_description
1 polymer ?
#
loop_
_entity_poly.entity_id
_entity_poly.type
_entity_poly.pdbx_seq_one_letter_code
_entity_poly.pdbx_strand_id
1 'polypeptide(L)'
;MPAAVISKLFQPTEVGRVSLSHRVVLAPLTRFCNAKTGHVPVLPLSKGYYTQRVKVPGSLLITESTVIAPQAGGYYNVPGIWGDEQVDAWKQITDAVHAAGSSIFMQLCGLGRAADPSVLAANNPPLPVIGPSNIPLTGCATPCPLTIDEIHEYAELFARAGFDGVELHGQWYGGSVENRSRFVLEAVDAVARAVGPERTALRLSPWNRFQDMGMKDPVPQYTHLVTALCEAHPSLAYLHVVEPRISGDNDRESAVHESNDFIRAIWQDRPYITAGGYTAQTAMAAAERGSEFVAFGRHYISNPDLPLKLKRNMPLTPYNRTTFYVPGEHDDAHVGCIDYPFTEETV
;
A
#
# COMPACT_ATOMS: atom_id res chain seq x y z
N MET A 1 -16.79 -29.49 -26.33
CA MET A 1 -16.55 -29.13 -24.92
C MET A 1 -16.78 -27.64 -24.79
N PRO A 2 -17.54 -27.14 -23.81
CA PRO A 2 -17.61 -25.70 -23.58
C PRO A 2 -16.20 -25.17 -23.29
N ALA A 3 -15.84 -24.01 -23.84
CA ALA A 3 -14.57 -23.37 -23.54
C ALA A 3 -14.48 -23.14 -22.02
N ALA A 4 -13.34 -23.49 -21.42
CA ALA A 4 -13.13 -23.25 -20.00
C ALA A 4 -13.32 -21.75 -19.72
N VAL A 5 -14.25 -21.39 -18.83
CA VAL A 5 -14.45 -20.00 -18.41
C VAL A 5 -13.19 -19.56 -17.68
N ILE A 6 -12.44 -18.64 -18.29
CA ILE A 6 -11.25 -18.04 -17.68
C ILE A 6 -11.74 -17.10 -16.57
N SER A 7 -11.31 -17.33 -15.33
CA SER A 7 -11.68 -16.44 -14.21
C SER A 7 -11.35 -14.99 -14.51
N LYS A 8 -12.19 -14.05 -14.04
CA LYS A 8 -11.96 -12.60 -14.14
C LYS A 8 -10.61 -12.18 -13.56
N LEU A 9 -10.06 -12.96 -12.61
CA LEU A 9 -8.74 -12.71 -12.03
C LEU A 9 -7.63 -12.60 -13.10
N PHE A 10 -7.78 -13.28 -14.24
CA PHE A 10 -6.80 -13.33 -15.33
C PHE A 10 -7.27 -12.66 -16.62
N GLN A 11 -8.34 -11.87 -16.54
CA GLN A 11 -8.86 -11.12 -17.68
C GLN A 11 -8.33 -9.67 -17.66
N PRO A 12 -8.09 -9.07 -18.84
CA PRO A 12 -7.73 -7.66 -18.94
C PRO A 12 -8.79 -6.75 -18.33
N THR A 13 -8.35 -5.61 -17.79
CA THR A 13 -9.21 -4.61 -17.16
C THR A 13 -8.46 -3.29 -17.03
N GLU A 14 -9.13 -2.26 -16.53
CA GLU A 14 -8.54 -0.94 -16.31
C GLU A 14 -8.70 -0.50 -14.85
N VAL A 15 -7.76 0.32 -14.38
CA VAL A 15 -7.79 1.03 -13.10
C VAL A 15 -7.34 2.45 -13.35
N GLY A 16 -8.18 3.45 -13.11
CA GLY A 16 -7.85 4.83 -13.43
C GLY A 16 -7.47 4.99 -14.92
N ARG A 17 -6.22 5.33 -15.21
CA ARG A 17 -5.67 5.43 -16.59
C ARG A 17 -4.77 4.26 -17.01
N VAL A 18 -4.66 3.20 -16.20
CA VAL A 18 -3.77 2.06 -16.49
C VAL A 18 -4.56 0.86 -17.01
N SER A 19 -4.10 0.31 -18.14
CA SER A 19 -4.60 -0.95 -18.70
C SER A 19 -3.79 -2.12 -18.14
N LEU A 20 -4.48 -3.12 -17.60
CA LEU A 20 -3.89 -4.28 -16.95
C LEU A 20 -4.30 -5.56 -17.68
N SER A 21 -3.43 -6.56 -17.68
CA SER A 21 -3.69 -7.86 -18.32
C SER A 21 -4.40 -8.85 -17.39
N HIS A 22 -4.41 -8.56 -16.09
CA HIS A 22 -5.00 -9.36 -15.03
C HIS A 22 -5.32 -8.52 -13.78
N ARG A 23 -5.96 -9.14 -12.80
CA ARG A 23 -6.41 -8.49 -11.56
C ARG A 23 -5.60 -8.87 -10.32
N VAL A 24 -4.45 -9.54 -10.51
CA VAL A 24 -3.49 -9.85 -9.44
C VAL A 24 -2.59 -8.63 -9.21
N VAL A 25 -2.52 -8.15 -7.98
CA VAL A 25 -1.79 -6.92 -7.60
C VAL A 25 -0.70 -7.23 -6.58
N LEU A 26 0.48 -6.61 -6.69
CA LEU A 26 1.46 -6.61 -5.60
C LEU A 26 0.99 -5.65 -4.51
N ALA A 27 0.70 -6.19 -3.33
CA ALA A 27 0.37 -5.38 -2.17
C ALA A 27 1.59 -4.54 -1.73
N PRO A 28 1.39 -3.39 -1.06
CA PRO A 28 2.48 -2.60 -0.49
C PRO A 28 3.16 -3.36 0.64
N LEU A 29 4.50 -3.45 0.59
CA LEU A 29 5.30 -4.29 1.48
C LEU A 29 6.61 -3.58 1.86
N THR A 30 6.70 -3.01 3.07
CA THR A 30 7.98 -2.51 3.61
C THR A 30 9.03 -3.62 3.61
N ARG A 31 10.17 -3.38 2.94
CA ARG A 31 11.28 -4.34 2.84
C ARG A 31 12.58 -3.86 3.48
N PHE A 32 12.64 -2.60 3.91
CA PHE A 32 13.84 -1.95 4.44
C PHE A 32 15.06 -1.98 3.48
N CYS A 33 14.82 -2.05 2.17
CA CYS A 33 15.85 -2.16 1.13
C CYS A 33 16.44 -0.80 0.69
N ASN A 34 16.51 0.16 1.62
CA ASN A 34 16.87 1.55 1.34
C ASN A 34 18.03 2.00 2.24
N ALA A 35 18.74 3.04 1.81
CA ALA A 35 19.83 3.66 2.57
C ALA A 35 19.35 4.05 3.97
N LYS A 36 20.17 3.78 5.00
CA LYS A 36 19.74 3.86 6.40
C LYS A 36 19.10 5.19 6.79
N THR A 37 19.76 6.30 6.45
CA THR A 37 19.34 7.66 6.80
C THR A 37 19.04 8.53 5.57
N GLY A 38 19.57 8.17 4.39
CA GLY A 38 19.26 8.86 3.15
C GLY A 38 17.88 8.52 2.60
N HIS A 39 17.31 7.39 3.00
CA HIS A 39 16.02 6.89 2.51
C HIS A 39 15.97 6.70 0.98
N VAL A 40 17.13 6.64 0.33
CA VAL A 40 17.26 6.39 -1.11
C VAL A 40 17.18 4.87 -1.34
N PRO A 41 16.35 4.39 -2.27
CA PRO A 41 16.33 2.98 -2.66
C PRO A 41 17.72 2.45 -3.03
N VAL A 42 18.13 1.32 -2.45
CA VAL A 42 19.37 0.63 -2.86
C VAL A 42 19.11 -0.02 -4.21
N LEU A 43 19.52 0.63 -5.29
CA LEU A 43 19.05 0.35 -6.65
C LEU A 43 19.21 -1.11 -7.10
N PRO A 44 20.37 -1.79 -6.96
CA PRO A 44 20.50 -3.18 -7.38
C PRO A 44 19.45 -4.10 -6.73
N LEU A 45 19.10 -3.82 -5.48
CA LEU A 45 18.14 -4.59 -4.70
C LEU A 45 16.69 -4.18 -5.03
N SER A 46 16.36 -2.90 -4.85
CA SER A 46 14.99 -2.39 -5.00
C SER A 46 14.51 -2.43 -6.45
N LYS A 47 15.35 -2.03 -7.42
CA LYS A 47 15.00 -2.14 -8.86
C LYS A 47 14.86 -3.60 -9.27
N GLY A 48 15.77 -4.46 -8.80
CA GLY A 48 15.66 -5.92 -8.98
C GLY A 48 14.32 -6.44 -8.46
N TYR A 49 13.96 -6.10 -7.23
CA TYR A 49 12.74 -6.53 -6.57
C TYR A 49 11.47 -6.20 -7.37
N TYR A 50 11.31 -4.95 -7.82
CA TYR A 50 10.12 -4.57 -8.60
C TYR A 50 10.15 -5.12 -10.03
N THR A 51 11.32 -5.14 -10.70
CA THR A 51 11.45 -5.66 -12.07
C THR A 51 11.12 -7.15 -12.15
N GLN A 52 11.52 -7.92 -11.13
CA GLN A 52 11.18 -9.33 -11.02
C GLN A 52 9.66 -9.57 -10.95
N ARG A 53 8.88 -8.63 -10.41
CA ARG A 53 7.44 -8.77 -10.16
C ARG A 53 6.55 -8.35 -11.33
N VAL A 54 7.17 -7.89 -12.42
CA VAL A 54 6.53 -7.50 -13.68
C VAL A 54 6.94 -8.40 -14.86
N LYS A 55 7.46 -9.60 -14.58
CA LYS A 55 7.74 -10.62 -15.60
C LYS A 55 6.49 -11.06 -16.35
N VAL A 56 5.30 -10.85 -15.76
CA VAL A 56 4.01 -10.92 -16.46
C VAL A 56 3.58 -9.48 -16.81
N PRO A 57 3.62 -9.07 -18.10
CA PRO A 57 3.25 -7.72 -18.51
C PRO A 57 1.80 -7.37 -18.18
N GLY A 58 1.49 -6.08 -18.03
CA GLY A 58 0.17 -5.60 -17.61
C GLY A 58 -0.13 -5.85 -16.13
N SER A 59 0.91 -5.96 -15.30
CA SER A 59 0.78 -6.06 -13.84
C SER A 59 0.61 -4.69 -13.19
N LEU A 60 -0.14 -4.64 -12.09
CA LEU A 60 -0.18 -3.48 -11.19
C LEU A 60 0.64 -3.78 -9.94
N LEU A 61 1.63 -2.94 -9.67
CA LEU A 61 2.39 -2.96 -8.43
C LEU A 61 2.03 -1.77 -7.54
N ILE A 62 2.07 -1.98 -6.22
CA ILE A 62 2.03 -0.89 -5.24
C ILE A 62 3.36 -0.96 -4.48
N THR A 63 4.08 0.16 -4.40
CA THR A 63 5.38 0.22 -3.71
C THR A 63 5.24 -0.14 -2.24
N GLU A 64 6.37 -0.41 -1.61
CA GLU A 64 6.48 -0.27 -0.17
C GLU A 64 6.09 1.14 0.31
N SER A 65 5.72 1.22 1.59
CA SER A 65 5.30 2.45 2.25
C SER A 65 6.42 3.48 2.21
N THR A 66 6.20 4.58 1.48
CA THR A 66 7.19 5.62 1.20
C THR A 66 6.89 6.88 1.99
N VAL A 67 7.86 7.34 2.75
CA VAL A 67 7.73 8.48 3.63
C VAL A 67 7.77 9.78 2.83
N ILE A 68 6.81 10.67 3.09
CA ILE A 68 6.63 11.93 2.33
C ILE A 68 7.59 13.07 2.71
N ALA A 69 8.12 13.05 3.93
CA ALA A 69 9.02 14.08 4.46
C ALA A 69 9.77 13.57 5.70
N PRO A 70 10.88 14.20 6.11
CA PRO A 70 11.62 13.81 7.32
C PRO A 70 10.74 13.74 8.58
N GLN A 71 9.85 14.72 8.77
CA GLN A 71 8.89 14.77 9.89
C GLN A 71 7.76 13.73 9.81
N ALA A 72 7.64 13.03 8.69
CA ALA A 72 6.73 11.91 8.47
C ALA A 72 7.37 10.54 8.60
N GLY A 73 8.70 10.53 8.78
CA GLY A 73 9.48 9.32 8.98
C GLY A 73 9.41 8.83 10.41
N GLY A 74 10.51 8.21 10.85
CA GLY A 74 10.59 7.57 12.17
C GLY A 74 11.03 6.12 12.12
N TYR A 75 11.42 5.58 10.96
CA TYR A 75 12.16 4.33 10.85
C TYR A 75 13.39 4.54 9.98
N TYR A 76 14.48 3.85 10.28
CA TYR A 76 15.61 3.74 9.35
C TYR A 76 15.24 2.84 8.17
N ASN A 77 15.98 2.96 7.07
CA ASN A 77 15.93 2.07 5.91
C ASN A 77 14.57 1.98 5.17
N VAL A 78 13.56 2.79 5.51
CA VAL A 78 12.36 2.99 4.69
C VAL A 78 12.65 3.98 3.56
N PRO A 79 11.96 3.92 2.41
CA PRO A 79 12.19 4.88 1.35
C PRO A 79 11.53 6.22 1.63
N GLY A 80 12.09 7.26 1.02
CA GLY A 80 11.56 8.62 1.01
C GLY A 80 11.22 9.08 -0.40
N ILE A 81 10.53 10.22 -0.50
CA ILE A 81 10.23 10.91 -1.77
C ILE A 81 10.30 12.44 -1.69
N TRP A 82 11.12 12.98 -0.77
CA TRP A 82 11.26 14.42 -0.60
C TRP A 82 12.52 15.03 -1.22
N GLY A 83 13.58 14.24 -1.40
CA GLY A 83 14.87 14.68 -1.94
C GLY A 83 15.12 14.20 -3.38
N ASP A 84 15.94 14.94 -4.13
CA ASP A 84 16.20 14.67 -5.54
C ASP A 84 16.83 13.29 -5.79
N GLU A 85 17.78 12.85 -4.96
CA GLU A 85 18.38 11.50 -5.06
C GLU A 85 17.35 10.39 -4.88
N GLN A 86 16.35 10.60 -4.01
CA GLN A 86 15.26 9.65 -3.80
C GLN A 86 14.37 9.59 -5.04
N VAL A 87 14.01 10.76 -5.60
CA VAL A 87 13.21 10.87 -6.83
C VAL A 87 13.92 10.21 -8.01
N ASP A 88 15.21 10.45 -8.18
CA ASP A 88 16.02 9.87 -9.27
C ASP A 88 16.13 8.34 -9.15
N ALA A 89 16.29 7.82 -7.93
CA ALA A 89 16.30 6.38 -7.69
C ALA A 89 14.92 5.75 -7.99
N TRP A 90 13.84 6.39 -7.55
CA TRP A 90 12.48 5.93 -7.86
C TRP A 90 12.18 5.97 -9.35
N LYS A 91 12.64 7.01 -10.07
CA LYS A 91 12.50 7.10 -11.53
C LYS A 91 13.12 5.90 -12.24
N GLN A 92 14.29 5.45 -11.83
CA GLN A 92 14.94 4.26 -12.41
C GLN A 92 14.15 2.97 -12.16
N ILE A 93 13.41 2.90 -11.05
CA ILE A 93 12.52 1.77 -10.72
C ILE A 93 11.26 1.84 -11.59
N THR A 94 10.61 3.00 -11.68
CA THR A 94 9.40 3.19 -12.51
C THR A 94 9.70 2.95 -13.98
N ASP A 95 10.82 3.47 -14.51
CA ASP A 95 11.23 3.28 -15.90
C ASP A 95 11.40 1.79 -16.23
N ALA A 96 11.94 0.99 -15.31
CA ALA A 96 12.09 -0.45 -15.50
C ALA A 96 10.75 -1.21 -15.49
N VAL A 97 9.82 -0.79 -14.62
CA VAL A 97 8.45 -1.34 -14.58
C VAL A 97 7.68 -1.01 -15.86
N HIS A 98 7.77 0.24 -16.32
CA HIS A 98 7.13 0.71 -17.55
C HIS A 98 7.72 0.05 -18.80
N ALA A 99 9.04 -0.16 -18.84
CA ALA A 99 9.69 -0.90 -19.93
C ALA A 99 9.20 -2.35 -20.04
N ALA A 100 8.73 -2.95 -18.94
CA ALA A 100 8.10 -4.27 -18.92
C ALA A 100 6.59 -4.24 -19.24
N GLY A 101 6.03 -3.09 -19.64
CA GLY A 101 4.62 -2.92 -19.97
C GLY A 101 3.68 -3.08 -18.78
N SER A 102 4.14 -2.74 -17.57
CA SER A 102 3.38 -2.81 -16.32
C SER A 102 3.32 -1.44 -15.64
N SER A 103 2.50 -1.31 -14.60
CA SER A 103 2.27 -0.05 -13.89
C SER A 103 2.61 -0.15 -12.41
N ILE A 104 2.99 0.96 -11.79
CA ILE A 104 3.34 1.04 -10.37
C ILE A 104 2.80 2.31 -9.71
N PHE A 105 2.10 2.12 -8.59
CA PHE A 105 1.61 3.18 -7.73
C PHE A 105 2.50 3.31 -6.50
N MET A 106 2.79 4.53 -6.08
CA MET A 106 3.53 4.78 -4.85
C MET A 106 2.59 4.84 -3.65
N GLN A 107 2.82 3.99 -2.65
CA GLN A 107 2.15 4.15 -1.36
C GLN A 107 2.84 5.24 -0.57
N LEU A 108 2.14 6.32 -0.28
CA LEU A 108 2.63 7.42 0.54
C LEU A 108 2.20 7.27 1.99
N CYS A 109 3.10 7.56 2.92
CA CYS A 109 2.85 7.45 4.34
C CYS A 109 3.45 8.58 5.17
N GLY A 110 2.83 8.80 6.32
CA GLY A 110 3.46 9.38 7.50
C GLY A 110 3.21 8.48 8.70
N LEU A 111 4.26 8.14 9.45
CA LEU A 111 4.19 7.17 10.55
C LEU A 111 3.39 7.70 11.75
N GLY A 112 3.33 9.02 11.93
CA GLY A 112 2.68 9.66 13.08
C GLY A 112 3.19 9.09 14.41
N ARG A 113 2.27 8.72 15.30
CA ARG A 113 2.60 8.24 16.66
C ARG A 113 3.31 6.88 16.71
N ALA A 114 3.45 6.19 15.57
CA ALA A 114 4.20 4.93 15.47
C ALA A 114 5.70 5.14 15.16
N ALA A 115 6.12 6.38 14.91
CA ALA A 115 7.51 6.73 14.67
C ALA A 115 8.41 6.39 15.88
N ASP A 116 9.63 5.90 15.60
CA ASP A 116 10.67 5.77 16.60
C ASP A 116 11.23 7.16 16.98
N PRO A 117 11.08 7.59 18.25
CA PRO A 117 11.58 8.89 18.69
C PRO A 117 13.09 9.06 18.50
N SER A 118 13.87 7.98 18.59
CA SER A 118 15.33 8.03 18.44
C SER A 118 15.75 8.37 17.01
N VAL A 119 14.99 7.91 16.02
CA VAL A 119 15.21 8.23 14.60
C VAL A 119 14.86 9.70 14.34
N LEU A 120 13.73 10.17 14.86
CA LEU A 120 13.33 11.57 14.70
C LEU A 120 14.28 12.54 15.41
N ALA A 121 14.78 12.18 16.60
CA ALA A 121 15.74 12.98 17.34
C ALA A 121 17.12 13.08 16.67
N ALA A 122 17.46 12.15 15.77
CA ALA A 122 18.72 12.18 15.01
C ALA A 122 18.70 13.17 13.83
N ASN A 123 17.55 13.77 13.52
CA ASN A 123 17.47 14.85 12.53
C ASN A 123 18.14 16.13 13.05
N ASN A 124 18.48 17.03 12.13
CA ASN A 124 19.03 18.34 12.47
C ASN A 124 18.24 19.47 11.77
N PRO A 125 17.36 20.22 12.49
CA PRO A 125 17.09 20.10 13.92
C PRO A 125 16.34 18.79 14.29
N PRO A 126 16.39 18.35 15.56
CA PRO A 126 15.61 17.20 16.03
C PRO A 126 14.11 17.39 15.79
N LEU A 127 13.43 16.33 15.38
CA LEU A 127 11.99 16.35 15.09
C LEU A 127 11.19 15.65 16.20
N PRO A 128 9.98 16.13 16.55
CA PRO A 128 9.11 15.47 17.52
C PRO A 128 8.33 14.33 16.87
N VAL A 129 7.94 13.33 17.67
CA VAL A 129 6.87 12.42 17.27
C VAL A 129 5.57 13.23 17.22
N ILE A 130 4.80 13.10 16.14
CA ILE A 130 3.54 13.83 15.95
C ILE A 130 2.34 12.89 15.87
N GLY A 131 1.15 13.44 16.10
CA GLY A 131 -0.10 12.69 15.95
C GLY A 131 -1.33 13.60 15.96
N PRO A 132 -2.52 13.05 15.72
CA PRO A 132 -3.77 13.82 15.77
C PRO A 132 -4.16 14.27 17.19
N SER A 133 -3.61 13.61 18.21
CA SER A 133 -3.81 13.92 19.62
C SER A 133 -2.59 13.42 20.42
N ASN A 134 -2.49 13.80 21.69
CA ASN A 134 -1.41 13.40 22.61
C ASN A 134 -1.59 11.98 23.19
N ILE A 135 -2.15 11.04 22.41
CA ILE A 135 -2.40 9.67 22.87
C ILE A 135 -1.28 8.75 22.35
N PRO A 136 -0.35 8.29 23.21
CA PRO A 136 0.73 7.40 22.80
C PRO A 136 0.22 6.01 22.41
N LEU A 137 1.04 5.28 21.64
CA LEU A 137 0.95 3.83 21.59
C LEU A 137 1.44 3.25 22.92
N THR A 138 0.94 2.07 23.31
CA THR A 138 1.34 1.37 24.52
C THR A 138 2.86 1.18 24.53
N GLY A 139 3.54 1.81 25.49
CA GLY A 139 5.00 1.73 25.64
C GLY A 139 5.80 2.68 24.73
N CYS A 140 5.17 3.58 23.99
CA CYS A 140 5.82 4.55 23.11
C CYS A 140 5.76 5.99 23.66
N ALA A 141 6.50 6.90 23.03
CA ALA A 141 6.51 8.31 23.39
C ALA A 141 5.16 8.99 23.11
N THR A 142 4.84 10.00 23.91
CA THR A 142 3.65 10.84 23.70
C THR A 142 3.84 11.72 22.46
N PRO A 143 2.99 11.62 21.43
CA PRO A 143 3.07 12.47 20.26
C PRO A 143 2.68 13.92 20.58
N CYS A 144 3.31 14.87 19.89
CA CYS A 144 2.87 16.25 19.80
C CYS A 144 1.62 16.32 18.91
N PRO A 145 0.49 16.88 19.38
CA PRO A 145 -0.68 17.10 18.55
C PRO A 145 -0.36 18.09 17.42
N LEU A 146 -0.72 17.74 16.19
CA LEU A 146 -0.68 18.68 15.07
C LEU A 146 -1.71 19.81 15.26
N THR A 147 -1.31 21.02 14.89
CA THR A 147 -2.21 22.17 14.70
C THR A 147 -2.98 22.06 13.38
N ILE A 148 -4.08 22.81 13.23
CA ILE A 148 -4.89 22.80 11.99
C ILE A 148 -4.05 23.18 10.76
N ASP A 149 -3.19 24.18 10.88
CA ASP A 149 -2.34 24.62 9.76
C ASP A 149 -1.33 23.53 9.38
N GLU A 150 -0.69 22.89 10.37
CA GLU A 150 0.24 21.78 10.10
C GLU A 150 -0.48 20.58 9.46
N ILE A 151 -1.76 20.34 9.77
CA ILE A 151 -2.55 19.27 9.13
C ILE A 151 -2.69 19.53 7.63
N HIS A 152 -2.99 20.76 7.23
CA HIS A 152 -3.10 21.14 5.82
C HIS A 152 -1.74 21.07 5.11
N GLU A 153 -0.68 21.56 5.75
CA GLU A 153 0.69 21.42 5.22
C GLU A 153 1.06 19.95 5.02
N TYR A 154 0.69 19.08 5.98
CA TYR A 154 0.95 17.65 5.89
C TYR A 154 0.20 16.97 4.75
N ALA A 155 -1.05 17.38 4.51
CA ALA A 155 -1.84 16.88 3.39
C ALA A 155 -1.20 17.22 2.03
N GLU A 156 -0.64 18.42 1.89
CA GLU A 156 0.05 18.85 0.67
C GLU A 156 1.40 18.15 0.45
N LEU A 157 2.06 17.64 1.50
CA LEU A 157 3.28 16.82 1.34
C LEU A 157 3.03 15.55 0.51
N PHE A 158 1.80 15.04 0.46
CA PHE A 158 1.44 13.88 -0.34
C PHE A 158 1.37 14.15 -1.85
N ALA A 159 1.40 15.41 -2.29
CA ALA A 159 1.22 15.80 -3.69
C ALA A 159 2.44 15.55 -4.61
N ARG A 160 3.47 14.80 -4.18
CA ARG A 160 4.74 14.67 -4.90
C ARG A 160 4.88 13.33 -5.63
N ALA A 161 5.34 13.42 -6.88
CA ALA A 161 6.07 12.42 -7.70
C ALA A 161 5.33 11.74 -8.88
N GLY A 162 6.11 11.47 -9.93
CA GLY A 162 5.72 10.99 -11.26
C GLY A 162 5.45 9.48 -11.37
N PHE A 163 4.73 8.91 -10.39
CA PHE A 163 4.18 7.55 -10.47
C PHE A 163 2.90 7.51 -11.31
N ASP A 164 2.45 6.31 -11.68
CA ASP A 164 1.14 6.13 -12.34
C ASP A 164 -0.01 6.55 -11.43
N GLY A 165 0.24 6.53 -10.11
CA GLY A 165 -0.59 7.15 -9.10
C GLY A 165 -0.06 6.96 -7.68
N VAL A 166 -0.82 7.47 -6.72
CA VAL A 166 -0.50 7.50 -5.29
C VAL A 166 -1.56 6.77 -4.48
N GLU A 167 -1.15 5.97 -3.51
CA GLU A 167 -2.02 5.36 -2.51
C GLU A 167 -1.78 5.96 -1.12
N LEU A 168 -2.81 6.55 -0.52
CA LEU A 168 -2.75 7.13 0.83
C LEU A 168 -2.98 6.10 1.93
N HIS A 169 -2.19 6.18 3.01
CA HIS A 169 -2.36 5.40 4.24
C HIS A 169 -2.94 6.27 5.38
N GLY A 170 -4.25 6.19 5.63
CA GLY A 170 -4.98 7.19 6.44
C GLY A 170 -4.78 7.16 7.97
N GLN A 171 -4.80 8.35 8.59
CA GLN A 171 -4.92 8.60 10.05
C GLN A 171 -6.11 9.56 10.34
N TRP A 172 -6.61 9.65 11.58
CA TRP A 172 -7.92 10.29 11.91
C TRP A 172 -7.85 11.45 12.91
N TYR A 173 -8.82 12.39 12.87
CA TYR A 173 -8.92 13.55 13.78
C TYR A 173 -10.30 13.70 14.47
N GLY A 174 -10.36 13.86 15.78
CA GLY A 174 -11.52 14.51 16.43
C GLY A 174 -12.70 13.63 16.92
N GLY A 175 -13.67 14.30 17.56
CA GLY A 175 -14.73 13.70 18.40
C GLY A 175 -15.98 13.17 17.67
N SER A 176 -16.19 13.50 16.39
CA SER A 176 -17.32 13.01 15.57
C SER A 176 -16.83 12.21 14.36
N VAL A 177 -17.73 11.49 13.70
CA VAL A 177 -17.40 10.67 12.50
C VAL A 177 -16.92 11.54 11.33
N GLU A 178 -17.56 12.68 11.13
CA GLU A 178 -17.28 13.65 10.08
C GLU A 178 -15.90 14.25 10.26
N ASN A 179 -15.59 14.72 11.48
CA ASN A 179 -14.30 15.30 11.79
C ASN A 179 -13.17 14.28 11.63
N ARG A 180 -13.39 13.00 11.99
CA ARG A 180 -12.39 11.93 11.81
C ARG A 180 -12.09 11.62 10.35
N SER A 181 -13.05 11.89 9.46
CA SER A 181 -12.89 11.70 8.02
C SER A 181 -12.15 12.87 7.35
N ARG A 182 -12.18 14.07 7.95
CA ARG A 182 -11.73 15.32 7.34
C ARG A 182 -10.32 15.26 6.77
N PHE A 183 -9.32 14.87 7.57
CA PHE A 183 -7.94 14.81 7.07
C PHE A 183 -7.74 13.86 5.91
N VAL A 184 -8.36 12.68 5.96
CA VAL A 184 -8.23 11.71 4.88
C VAL A 184 -8.83 12.30 3.60
N LEU A 185 -9.98 12.96 3.69
CA LEU A 185 -10.61 13.64 2.56
C LEU A 185 -9.73 14.78 2.04
N GLU A 186 -9.19 15.64 2.90
CA GLU A 186 -8.31 16.74 2.52
C GLU A 186 -6.98 16.26 1.90
N ALA A 187 -6.40 15.17 2.41
CA ALA A 187 -5.22 14.54 1.83
C ALA A 187 -5.51 13.93 0.46
N VAL A 188 -6.64 13.23 0.30
CA VAL A 188 -7.07 12.75 -1.02
C VAL A 188 -7.29 13.93 -1.97
N ASP A 189 -7.95 15.01 -1.53
CA ASP A 189 -8.17 16.21 -2.33
C ASP A 189 -6.85 16.82 -2.80
N ALA A 190 -5.86 16.96 -1.91
CA ALA A 190 -4.55 17.52 -2.23
C ALA A 190 -3.81 16.68 -3.28
N VAL A 191 -3.78 15.35 -3.10
CA VAL A 191 -3.17 14.45 -4.09
C VAL A 191 -3.92 14.47 -5.42
N ALA A 192 -5.26 14.41 -5.39
CA ALA A 192 -6.08 14.45 -6.59
C ALA A 192 -5.91 15.77 -7.37
N ARG A 193 -5.75 16.91 -6.69
CA ARG A 193 -5.40 18.19 -7.33
C ARG A 193 -4.03 18.14 -8.02
N ALA A 194 -3.06 17.46 -7.41
CA ALA A 194 -1.68 17.43 -7.89
C ALA A 194 -1.47 16.46 -9.05
N VAL A 195 -2.06 15.26 -9.00
CA VAL A 195 -1.79 14.19 -9.98
C VAL A 195 -3.03 13.72 -10.76
N GLY A 196 -4.22 14.19 -10.38
CA GLY A 196 -5.51 13.76 -10.94
C GLY A 196 -6.17 12.65 -10.12
N PRO A 197 -7.51 12.65 -9.96
CA PRO A 197 -8.23 11.64 -9.18
C PRO A 197 -8.06 10.22 -9.75
N GLU A 198 -7.98 10.07 -11.06
CA GLU A 198 -7.74 8.78 -11.74
C GLU A 198 -6.32 8.24 -11.59
N ARG A 199 -5.44 8.98 -10.90
CA ARG A 199 -4.12 8.57 -10.42
C ARG A 199 -4.01 8.63 -8.90
N THR A 200 -5.12 8.80 -8.21
CA THR A 200 -5.17 8.87 -6.75
C THR A 200 -5.96 7.69 -6.23
N ALA A 201 -5.49 7.09 -5.14
CA ALA A 201 -6.11 5.96 -4.49
C ALA A 201 -5.97 6.05 -2.96
N LEU A 202 -6.81 5.30 -2.26
CA LEU A 202 -6.82 5.27 -0.79
C LEU A 202 -6.80 3.83 -0.29
N ARG A 203 -5.96 3.56 0.72
CA ARG A 203 -5.94 2.26 1.41
C ARG A 203 -6.47 2.34 2.84
N LEU A 204 -7.37 1.42 3.17
CA LEU A 204 -8.08 1.36 4.45
C LEU A 204 -7.97 -0.02 5.09
N SER A 205 -8.01 -0.07 6.42
CA SER A 205 -7.97 -1.30 7.20
C SER A 205 -9.01 -1.28 8.34
N PRO A 206 -10.32 -1.32 8.02
CA PRO A 206 -11.40 -0.96 8.96
C PRO A 206 -11.44 -1.74 10.28
N TRP A 207 -11.00 -2.99 10.22
CA TRP A 207 -11.08 -3.94 11.33
C TRP A 207 -9.72 -4.23 11.98
N ASN A 208 -8.66 -3.54 11.55
CA ASN A 208 -7.30 -3.82 12.00
C ASN A 208 -7.05 -3.17 13.37
N ARG A 209 -6.39 -3.92 14.26
CA ARG A 209 -6.02 -3.49 15.62
C ARG A 209 -4.52 -3.25 15.79
N PHE A 210 -3.73 -3.46 14.74
CA PHE A 210 -2.29 -3.21 14.73
C PHE A 210 -1.98 -1.77 15.14
N GLN A 211 -0.90 -1.57 15.91
CA GLN A 211 -0.49 -0.27 16.47
C GLN A 211 -1.59 0.41 17.30
N ASP A 212 -2.21 -0.35 18.21
CA ASP A 212 -3.28 0.11 19.12
C ASP A 212 -4.42 0.86 18.40
N MET A 213 -4.70 0.44 17.17
CA MET A 213 -5.81 0.94 16.38
C MET A 213 -7.07 0.14 16.62
N GLY A 214 -8.15 0.56 15.96
CA GLY A 214 -9.43 -0.12 15.97
C GLY A 214 -10.51 0.66 16.72
N MET A 215 -11.75 0.29 16.43
CA MET A 215 -12.96 0.87 16.98
C MET A 215 -13.85 -0.26 17.49
N LYS A 216 -14.77 0.04 18.42
CA LYS A 216 -15.78 -0.95 18.83
C LYS A 216 -16.70 -1.31 17.66
N ASP A 217 -17.14 -0.31 16.92
CA ASP A 217 -17.91 -0.44 15.69
C ASP A 217 -17.33 0.51 14.63
N PRO A 218 -16.57 0.00 13.65
CA PRO A 218 -16.00 0.83 12.60
C PRO A 218 -17.02 1.20 11.51
N VAL A 219 -18.15 0.51 11.40
CA VAL A 219 -19.06 0.65 10.24
C VAL A 219 -19.53 2.09 10.04
N PRO A 220 -20.00 2.84 11.05
CA PRO A 220 -20.42 4.23 10.86
C PRO A 220 -19.28 5.14 10.36
N GLN A 221 -18.06 4.94 10.86
CA GLN A 221 -16.91 5.77 10.50
C GLN A 221 -16.54 5.60 9.03
N TYR A 222 -16.42 4.35 8.60
CA TYR A 222 -16.00 4.04 7.23
C TYR A 222 -17.14 4.21 6.24
N THR A 223 -18.40 4.07 6.66
CA THR A 223 -19.57 4.41 5.83
C THR A 223 -19.52 5.89 5.45
N HIS A 224 -19.33 6.79 6.42
CA HIS A 224 -19.22 8.21 6.14
C HIS A 224 -18.02 8.52 5.23
N LEU A 225 -16.82 8.04 5.59
CA LEU A 225 -15.61 8.31 4.81
C LEU A 225 -15.74 7.85 3.35
N VAL A 226 -16.21 6.63 3.11
CA VAL A 226 -16.30 6.08 1.75
C VAL A 226 -17.44 6.74 0.96
N THR A 227 -18.56 7.08 1.61
CA THR A 227 -19.64 7.84 0.95
C THR A 227 -19.14 9.22 0.50
N ALA A 228 -18.50 9.97 1.40
CA ALA A 228 -17.94 11.28 1.08
C ALA A 228 -16.85 11.19 -0.02
N LEU A 229 -16.03 10.15 0.01
CA LEU A 229 -15.03 9.88 -1.03
C LEU A 229 -15.67 9.61 -2.40
N CYS A 230 -16.78 8.88 -2.45
CA CYS A 230 -17.55 8.64 -3.67
C CYS A 230 -18.14 9.93 -4.24
N GLU A 231 -18.67 10.79 -3.38
CA GLU A 231 -19.27 12.07 -3.79
C GLU A 231 -18.21 13.07 -4.29
N ALA A 232 -17.08 13.18 -3.57
CA ALA A 232 -16.03 14.15 -3.89
C ALA A 232 -15.16 13.73 -5.09
N HIS A 233 -14.84 12.43 -5.21
CA HIS A 233 -13.91 11.90 -6.22
C HIS A 233 -14.50 10.69 -6.95
N PRO A 234 -15.52 10.86 -7.82
CA PRO A 234 -16.16 9.75 -8.52
C PRO A 234 -15.22 9.00 -9.49
N SER A 235 -14.11 9.63 -9.90
CA SER A 235 -13.09 9.05 -10.79
C SER A 235 -11.82 8.59 -10.06
N LEU A 236 -11.84 8.49 -8.72
CA LEU A 236 -10.72 7.95 -7.95
C LEU A 236 -10.27 6.59 -8.52
N ALA A 237 -8.95 6.38 -8.66
CA ALA A 237 -8.39 5.24 -9.38
C ALA A 237 -8.88 3.91 -8.79
N TYR A 238 -8.78 3.74 -7.47
CA TYR A 238 -9.30 2.60 -6.74
C TYR A 238 -9.42 2.87 -5.23
N LEU A 239 -10.22 2.04 -4.55
CA LEU A 239 -10.18 1.88 -3.10
C LEU A 239 -9.53 0.54 -2.75
N HIS A 240 -8.51 0.56 -1.89
CA HIS A 240 -7.82 -0.65 -1.45
C HIS A 240 -8.20 -0.94 0.00
N VAL A 241 -8.76 -2.11 0.27
CA VAL A 241 -9.25 -2.46 1.61
C VAL A 241 -8.62 -3.77 2.08
N VAL A 242 -8.06 -3.73 3.28
CA VAL A 242 -7.55 -4.90 3.97
C VAL A 242 -8.70 -5.65 4.64
N GLU A 243 -8.78 -6.95 4.38
CA GLU A 243 -9.79 -7.84 4.94
C GLU A 243 -9.57 -8.05 6.46
N PRO A 244 -10.65 -8.25 7.23
CA PRO A 244 -10.60 -8.27 8.69
C PRO A 244 -9.65 -9.29 9.30
N ARG A 245 -9.39 -10.40 8.58
CA ARG A 245 -8.51 -11.48 9.03
C ARG A 245 -7.01 -11.13 9.10
N ILE A 246 -6.64 -9.87 8.92
CA ILE A 246 -5.24 -9.40 8.99
C ILE A 246 -5.06 -8.42 10.14
N SER A 247 -3.95 -8.57 10.86
CA SER A 247 -3.45 -7.60 11.84
C SER A 247 -1.98 -7.29 11.56
N GLY A 248 -1.73 -6.14 10.95
CA GLY A 248 -0.40 -5.75 10.48
C GLY A 248 0.10 -6.72 9.41
N ASP A 249 1.16 -7.47 9.73
CA ASP A 249 1.81 -8.47 8.88
C ASP A 249 1.44 -9.94 9.24
N ASN A 250 0.50 -10.12 10.18
CA ASN A 250 0.06 -11.42 10.68
C ASN A 250 -1.41 -11.72 10.31
N ASP A 251 -1.75 -13.00 10.20
CA ASP A 251 -3.15 -13.44 10.18
C ASP A 251 -3.76 -13.35 11.57
N ARG A 252 -5.07 -13.11 11.63
CA ARG A 252 -5.89 -13.27 12.83
C ARG A 252 -7.21 -13.93 12.48
N GLU A 253 -7.85 -14.52 13.48
CA GLU A 253 -9.24 -14.93 13.35
C GLU A 253 -10.14 -13.68 13.32
N SER A 254 -11.03 -13.62 12.34
CA SER A 254 -12.05 -12.58 12.23
C SER A 254 -13.36 -13.06 12.84
N ALA A 255 -14.05 -12.20 13.58
CA ALA A 255 -15.39 -12.52 14.05
C ALA A 255 -16.40 -12.50 12.89
N VAL A 256 -17.49 -13.26 13.01
CA VAL A 256 -18.50 -13.43 11.93
C VAL A 256 -19.09 -12.09 11.45
N HIS A 257 -19.19 -11.11 12.33
CA HIS A 257 -19.74 -9.79 12.01
C HIS A 257 -18.72 -8.84 11.36
N GLU A 258 -17.43 -9.17 11.35
CA GLU A 258 -16.41 -8.34 10.72
C GLU A 258 -16.41 -8.61 9.21
N SER A 259 -16.95 -7.66 8.44
CA SER A 259 -16.99 -7.71 6.98
C SER A 259 -16.82 -6.33 6.37
N ASN A 260 -16.18 -6.28 5.19
CA ASN A 260 -16.07 -5.08 4.37
C ASN A 260 -17.22 -4.94 3.35
N ASP A 261 -18.26 -5.78 3.41
CA ASP A 261 -19.35 -5.76 2.42
C ASP A 261 -20.13 -4.43 2.41
N PHE A 262 -20.21 -3.71 3.54
CA PHE A 262 -20.80 -2.38 3.57
C PHE A 262 -19.99 -1.38 2.72
N ILE A 263 -18.65 -1.49 2.68
CA ILE A 263 -17.81 -0.67 1.82
C ILE A 263 -18.06 -1.03 0.36
N ARG A 264 -18.13 -2.33 0.03
CA ARG A 264 -18.43 -2.78 -1.34
C ARG A 264 -19.79 -2.29 -1.83
N ALA A 265 -20.80 -2.27 -0.96
CA ALA A 265 -22.13 -1.75 -1.30
C ALA A 265 -22.11 -0.24 -1.63
N ILE A 266 -21.27 0.54 -0.95
CA ILE A 266 -21.10 1.98 -1.20
C ILE A 266 -20.22 2.23 -2.44
N TRP A 267 -19.16 1.44 -2.62
CA TRP A 267 -18.18 1.59 -3.69
C TRP A 267 -18.66 1.05 -5.05
N GLN A 268 -19.60 0.10 -5.04
CA GLN A 268 -20.26 -0.46 -6.22
C GLN A 268 -19.24 -0.99 -7.26
N ASP A 269 -19.48 -0.70 -8.54
CA ASP A 269 -18.71 -1.24 -9.68
C ASP A 269 -17.36 -0.54 -9.90
N ARG A 270 -16.95 0.35 -9.00
CA ARG A 270 -15.67 1.06 -9.08
C ARG A 270 -14.51 0.12 -8.71
N PRO A 271 -13.29 0.32 -9.26
CA PRO A 271 -12.16 -0.55 -8.97
C PRO A 271 -11.90 -0.70 -7.46
N TYR A 272 -11.94 -1.94 -6.98
CA TYR A 272 -11.78 -2.26 -5.56
C TYR A 272 -10.64 -3.26 -5.38
N ILE A 273 -9.56 -2.86 -4.71
CA ILE A 273 -8.46 -3.78 -4.40
C ILE A 273 -8.72 -4.40 -3.03
N THR A 274 -8.93 -5.71 -3.00
CA THR A 274 -9.08 -6.48 -1.76
C THR A 274 -7.77 -7.17 -1.40
N ALA A 275 -7.38 -7.11 -0.12
CA ALA A 275 -6.11 -7.69 0.35
C ALA A 275 -6.28 -8.43 1.67
N GLY A 276 -5.63 -9.59 1.82
CA GLY A 276 -5.52 -10.28 3.10
C GLY A 276 -5.82 -11.76 3.06
N GLY A 277 -4.78 -12.58 3.18
CA GLY A 277 -4.90 -14.03 3.36
C GLY A 277 -5.51 -14.80 2.18
N TYR A 278 -5.50 -14.21 0.98
CA TYR A 278 -5.99 -14.84 -0.24
C TYR A 278 -5.13 -16.05 -0.64
N THR A 279 -5.81 -17.11 -1.05
CA THR A 279 -5.25 -18.26 -1.77
C THR A 279 -5.64 -18.12 -3.24
N ALA A 280 -5.14 -19.00 -4.11
CA ALA A 280 -5.56 -19.03 -5.52
C ALA A 280 -7.09 -19.15 -5.65
N GLN A 281 -7.71 -20.05 -4.88
CA GLN A 281 -9.13 -20.33 -4.94
C GLN A 281 -9.96 -19.14 -4.44
N THR A 282 -9.60 -18.57 -3.28
CA THR A 282 -10.36 -17.44 -2.72
C THR A 282 -10.15 -16.15 -3.51
N ALA A 283 -9.00 -15.98 -4.17
CA ALA A 283 -8.76 -14.86 -5.09
C ALA A 283 -9.60 -14.96 -6.36
N MET A 284 -9.70 -16.14 -6.97
CA MET A 284 -10.59 -16.35 -8.12
C MET A 284 -12.04 -16.08 -7.73
N ALA A 285 -12.49 -16.60 -6.58
CA ALA A 285 -13.85 -16.34 -6.09
C ALA A 285 -14.12 -14.84 -5.81
N ALA A 286 -13.12 -14.12 -5.26
CA ALA A 286 -13.24 -12.68 -5.03
C ALA A 286 -13.34 -11.89 -6.33
N ALA A 287 -12.53 -12.23 -7.34
CA ALA A 287 -12.57 -11.55 -8.64
C ALA A 287 -13.91 -11.70 -9.38
N GLU A 288 -14.67 -12.77 -9.12
CA GLU A 288 -15.97 -12.97 -9.76
C GLU A 288 -17.06 -11.99 -9.29
N ARG A 289 -16.86 -11.32 -8.14
CA ARG A 289 -17.82 -10.38 -7.55
C ARG A 289 -18.04 -9.11 -8.39
N GLY A 290 -17.14 -8.77 -9.33
CA GLY A 290 -17.34 -7.65 -10.26
C GLY A 290 -16.05 -6.88 -10.56
N SER A 291 -15.83 -5.81 -9.80
CA SER A 291 -14.74 -4.84 -9.99
C SER A 291 -13.49 -5.14 -9.15
N GLU A 292 -13.45 -6.30 -8.50
CA GLU A 292 -12.38 -6.65 -7.57
C GLU A 292 -11.04 -6.97 -8.26
N PHE A 293 -10.01 -6.38 -7.68
CA PHE A 293 -8.61 -6.75 -7.83
C PHE A 293 -8.15 -7.41 -6.55
N VAL A 294 -7.24 -8.39 -6.64
CA VAL A 294 -6.77 -9.12 -5.47
C VAL A 294 -5.29 -8.85 -5.27
N ALA A 295 -4.98 -8.16 -4.16
CA ALA A 295 -3.61 -7.86 -3.78
C ALA A 295 -3.00 -8.95 -2.89
N PHE A 296 -1.79 -9.37 -3.26
CA PHE A 296 -1.02 -10.37 -2.54
C PHE A 296 0.24 -9.74 -1.95
N GLY A 297 0.46 -9.97 -0.66
CA GLY A 297 1.67 -9.55 0.05
C GLY A 297 2.69 -10.68 0.13
N ARG A 298 2.63 -11.44 1.22
CA ARG A 298 3.56 -12.55 1.55
C ARG A 298 3.85 -13.50 0.39
N HIS A 299 2.83 -13.93 -0.36
CA HIS A 299 3.05 -14.84 -1.50
C HIS A 299 3.71 -14.16 -2.70
N TYR A 300 3.51 -12.86 -2.91
CA TYR A 300 4.20 -12.12 -3.98
C TYR A 300 5.66 -11.78 -3.59
N ILE A 301 5.99 -11.78 -2.29
CA ILE A 301 7.40 -11.79 -1.85
C ILE A 301 8.10 -13.04 -2.40
N SER A 302 7.54 -14.23 -2.17
CA SER A 302 8.21 -15.49 -2.54
C SER A 302 7.98 -15.98 -3.97
N ASN A 303 7.04 -15.35 -4.70
CA ASN A 303 6.67 -15.73 -6.06
C ASN A 303 6.67 -14.48 -6.95
N PRO A 304 7.79 -14.11 -7.56
CA PRO A 304 7.87 -12.92 -8.41
C PRO A 304 6.97 -13.02 -9.67
N ASP A 305 6.69 -14.24 -10.12
CA ASP A 305 5.79 -14.60 -11.22
C ASP A 305 4.41 -15.09 -10.74
N LEU A 306 3.96 -14.64 -9.57
CA LEU A 306 2.71 -15.07 -8.94
C LEU A 306 1.50 -15.11 -9.89
N PRO A 307 1.23 -14.09 -10.75
CA PRO A 307 0.08 -14.15 -11.65
C PRO A 307 0.09 -15.37 -12.57
N LEU A 308 1.26 -15.78 -13.06
CA LEU A 308 1.40 -16.97 -13.90
C LEU A 308 1.17 -18.25 -13.09
N LYS A 309 1.79 -18.37 -11.91
CA LYS A 309 1.60 -19.54 -11.03
C LYS A 309 0.13 -19.72 -10.65
N LEU A 310 -0.58 -18.64 -10.33
CA LEU A 310 -2.02 -18.68 -10.04
C LEU A 310 -2.83 -19.13 -11.27
N LYS A 311 -2.55 -18.58 -12.45
CA LYS A 311 -3.26 -18.91 -13.70
C LYS A 311 -3.08 -20.37 -14.11
N ARG A 312 -1.92 -20.94 -13.82
CA ARG A 312 -1.56 -22.34 -14.12
C ARG A 312 -1.85 -23.31 -12.97
N ASN A 313 -2.38 -22.83 -11.85
CA ASN A 313 -2.59 -23.61 -10.63
C ASN A 313 -1.30 -24.35 -10.18
N MET A 314 -0.16 -23.66 -10.26
CA MET A 314 1.13 -24.19 -9.84
C MET A 314 1.33 -24.03 -8.33
N PRO A 315 2.13 -24.91 -7.70
CA PRO A 315 2.53 -24.73 -6.30
C PRO A 315 3.22 -23.38 -6.08
N LEU A 316 2.83 -22.68 -5.02
CA LEU A 316 3.49 -21.44 -4.63
C LEU A 316 4.72 -21.74 -3.80
N THR A 317 5.82 -21.05 -4.09
CA THR A 317 7.03 -21.06 -3.26
C THR A 317 6.68 -20.53 -1.86
N PRO A 318 7.01 -21.25 -0.78
CA PRO A 318 6.81 -20.77 0.57
C PRO A 318 7.58 -19.47 0.84
N TYR A 319 6.98 -18.54 1.57
CA TYR A 319 7.65 -17.33 2.03
C TYR A 319 8.44 -17.60 3.31
N ASN A 320 9.54 -16.87 3.51
CA ASN A 320 10.31 -16.89 4.74
C ASN A 320 10.12 -15.56 5.50
N ARG A 321 9.50 -15.60 6.68
CA ARG A 321 9.25 -14.39 7.48
C ARG A 321 10.52 -13.78 8.04
N THR A 322 11.58 -14.56 8.24
CA THR A 322 12.84 -14.06 8.83
C THR A 322 13.59 -13.10 7.92
N THR A 323 13.28 -13.11 6.62
CA THR A 323 13.93 -12.28 5.59
C THR A 323 13.06 -11.12 5.11
N PHE A 324 11.89 -10.88 5.73
CA PHE A 324 11.00 -9.80 5.31
C PHE A 324 11.62 -8.41 5.48
N TYR A 325 12.42 -8.24 6.52
CA TYR A 325 12.88 -6.93 7.01
C TYR A 325 14.40 -6.86 7.14
N VAL A 326 15.14 -7.49 6.21
CA VAL A 326 16.61 -7.40 6.16
C VAL A 326 17.00 -6.05 5.55
N PRO A 327 17.77 -5.20 6.26
CA PRO A 327 18.16 -3.89 5.73
C PRO A 327 18.96 -4.00 4.44
N GLY A 328 18.73 -3.11 3.48
CA GLY A 328 19.33 -3.14 2.14
C GLY A 328 20.86 -3.02 2.10
N GLU A 329 21.46 -2.52 3.17
CA GLU A 329 22.91 -2.39 3.33
C GLU A 329 23.55 -3.64 3.99
N HIS A 330 22.75 -4.62 4.39
CA HIS A 330 23.23 -5.88 4.95
C HIS A 330 23.73 -6.81 3.83
N ASP A 331 24.78 -7.61 4.07
CA ASP A 331 25.36 -8.52 3.06
C ASP A 331 24.32 -9.50 2.49
N ASP A 332 23.46 -10.03 3.37
CA ASP A 332 22.36 -10.94 3.01
C ASP A 332 21.07 -10.25 2.54
N ALA A 333 21.08 -8.94 2.24
CA ALA A 333 19.85 -8.22 1.84
C ALA A 333 19.18 -8.77 0.58
N HIS A 334 19.95 -9.47 -0.26
CA HIS A 334 19.44 -10.15 -1.44
C HIS A 334 18.60 -11.40 -1.10
N VAL A 335 18.85 -12.04 0.05
CA VAL A 335 18.22 -13.29 0.47
C VAL A 335 16.78 -13.07 0.93
N GLY A 336 15.84 -13.81 0.35
CA GLY A 336 14.41 -13.59 0.53
C GLY A 336 13.91 -12.26 -0.05
N CYS A 337 14.66 -11.64 -0.96
CA CYS A 337 14.28 -10.40 -1.63
C CYS A 337 14.27 -10.57 -3.15
N ILE A 338 15.44 -10.88 -3.73
CA ILE A 338 15.64 -10.99 -5.18
C ILE A 338 16.16 -12.37 -5.63
N ASP A 339 16.22 -13.33 -4.72
CA ASP A 339 16.74 -14.70 -4.94
C ASP A 339 15.64 -15.76 -5.03
N TYR A 340 14.37 -15.38 -4.94
CA TYR A 340 13.25 -16.31 -5.10
C TYR A 340 13.16 -16.84 -6.55
N PRO A 341 12.88 -18.14 -6.74
CA PRO A 341 12.90 -18.76 -8.06
C PRO A 341 11.69 -18.37 -8.91
N PHE A 342 11.95 -18.25 -10.21
CA PHE A 342 10.97 -18.13 -11.27
C PHE A 342 10.51 -19.51 -11.76
N THR A 343 9.35 -19.56 -12.41
CA THR A 343 9.01 -20.66 -13.30
C THR A 343 9.87 -20.60 -14.57
N GLU A 344 10.21 -21.75 -15.16
CA GLU A 344 11.05 -21.84 -16.38
C GLU A 344 10.52 -20.98 -17.55
N GLU A 345 9.20 -20.75 -17.62
CA GLU A 345 8.54 -19.91 -18.64
C GLU A 345 8.76 -18.40 -18.45
N THR A 346 9.34 -17.96 -17.34
CA THR A 346 9.54 -16.54 -16.98
C THR A 346 11.00 -16.14 -16.78
N VAL A 347 11.92 -17.08 -17.01
CA VAL A 347 13.38 -16.89 -16.93
C VAL A 347 13.86 -15.99 -18.06
#